data_AF-A0A3M3B9L6-F1
#
_entry.id   AF-A0A3M3B9L6-F1
#
_cell.length_a   1.000
_cell.length_b   1.000
_cell.length_c   1.000
_cell.angle_alpha   90.00
_cell.angle_beta   90.00
_cell.angle_gamma   90.00
#
_symmetry.space_group_name_H-M   'P 1'
#
loop_
_entity.id
_entity.type
_entity.pdbx_description
1 polymer ?
#
loop_
_entity_poly.entity_id
_entity_poly.type
_entity_poly.pdbx_seq_one_letter_code
_entity_poly.pdbx_strand_id
1 'polypeptide(L)' 'MMSQLHQILVGDCIDMMRTLPDESVHTCVTSPPYYGLRDYGVEGQIGLEETPAEFIA' A
#
# COMPACT_ATOMS: atom_id res chain seq x y z
N MET A 1 -20.02 17.51 18.76
CA MET A 1 -19.72 16.34 17.91
C MET A 1 -18.21 16.21 17.82
N MET A 2 -17.63 15.09 18.23
CA MET A 2 -16.23 14.80 17.94
C MET A 2 -16.14 14.42 16.46
N SER A 3 -15.39 15.19 15.67
CA SER A 3 -15.00 14.73 14.35
C SER A 3 -13.98 13.59 14.53
N GLN A 4 -14.18 12.51 13.79
CA GLN A 4 -13.19 11.44 13.74
C GLN A 4 -11.94 11.99 13.03
N LEU A 5 -10.83 12.14 13.77
CA LEU A 5 -9.61 12.75 13.26
C LEU A 5 -8.81 11.81 12.32
N HIS A 6 -9.01 10.50 12.42
CA HIS A 6 -8.28 9.49 11.64
C HIS A 6 -9.15 8.29 11.29
N GLN A 7 -8.88 7.69 10.14
CA GLN A 7 -9.54 6.48 9.65
C GLN A 7 -8.49 5.50 9.15
N ILE A 8 -8.68 4.20 9.42
CA ILE A 8 -7.84 3.11 8.91
C ILE A 8 -8.72 2.27 8.00
N LEU A 9 -8.34 2.16 6.72
CA LEU A 9 -8.98 1.30 5.73
C LEU A 9 -8.09 0.06 5.53
N VAL A 10 -8.62 -1.12 5.82
CA VAL A 10 -7.89 -2.40 5.71
C VAL A 10 -8.35 -3.13 4.46
N GLY A 11 -7.42 -3.35 3.52
CA GLY A 11 -7.68 -4.05 2.27
C GLY A 11 -6.61 -3.75 1.22
N ASP A 12 -6.84 -4.24 0.00
CA ASP A 12 -6.07 -3.80 -1.16
C ASP A 12 -6.16 -2.28 -1.31
N CYS A 13 -5.03 -1.62 -1.52
CA CYS A 13 -5.00 -0.16 -1.48
C CYS A 13 -5.75 0.47 -2.66
N ILE A 14 -5.81 -0.18 -3.83
CA ILE A 14 -6.54 0.32 -4.99
C ILE A 14 -8.03 0.23 -4.71
N ASP A 15 -8.51 -0.90 -4.19
CA ASP A 15 -9.92 -1.06 -3.83
C ASP A 15 -10.35 -0.09 -2.73
N MET A 16 -9.51 0.11 -1.71
CA MET A 16 -9.81 1.07 -0.63
C MET A 16 -9.81 2.52 -1.13
N MET A 17 -8.87 2.91 -1.98
CA MET A 17 -8.83 4.27 -2.55
C MET A 17 -10.06 4.56 -3.40
N ARG A 18 -10.65 3.57 -4.08
CA ARG A 18 -11.92 3.73 -4.84
C ARG A 18 -13.13 4.07 -3.96
N THR A 19 -13.05 3.85 -2.64
CA THR A 19 -14.12 4.22 -1.71
C THR A 19 -14.03 5.66 -1.22
N LEU A 20 -12.89 6.32 -1.45
CA LEU A 20 -12.66 7.71 -1.05
C LEU A 20 -13.31 8.66 -2.07
N PRO A 21 -13.83 9.83 -1.63
CA PRO A 21 -14.27 10.87 -2.55
C PRO A 21 -13.09 11.39 -3.37
N ASP A 22 -13.36 11.78 -4.60
CA ASP A 22 -12.39 12.48 -5.44
C ASP A 22 -11.89 13.76 -4.76
N GLU A 23 -10.63 14.13 -5.03
CA GLU A 23 -9.99 15.37 -4.52
C GLU A 23 -10.00 15.52 -2.98
N SER A 24 -10.13 14.42 -2.23
CA SER A 24 -10.23 14.44 -0.76
C SER A 24 -8.89 14.41 -0.01
N VAL A 25 -7.77 14.26 -0.70
CA VAL A 25 -6.43 14.09 -0.11
C VAL A 25 -5.47 15.19 -0.60
N HIS A 26 -4.79 15.85 0.35
CA HIS A 26 -3.81 16.91 0.05
C HIS A 26 -2.39 16.36 -0.23
N THR A 27 -2.03 15.27 0.45
CA THR A 27 -0.69 14.67 0.37
C THR A 27 -0.81 13.15 0.46
N CYS A 28 -0.04 12.45 -0.39
CA CYS A 28 0.12 11.01 -0.32
C CYS A 28 1.55 10.68 0.14
N VAL A 29 1.69 9.83 1.15
CA VAL A 29 2.98 9.31 1.61
C VAL A 29 2.89 7.79 1.53
N THR A 30 3.76 7.17 0.75
CA THR A 30 3.72 5.73 0.47
C THR A 30 5.09 5.11 0.63
N SER A 31 5.09 3.83 1.01
CA SER A 31 6.27 2.97 1.02
C SER A 31 5.88 1.63 0.38
N PRO A 32 5.65 1.61 -0.94
CA PRO A 32 5.29 0.37 -1.61
C PRO A 32 6.42 -0.65 -1.48
N PRO A 33 6.16 -1.94 -1.73
CA PRO A 33 7.21 -2.92 -1.92
C PRO A 33 8.19 -2.44 -3.00
N TYR A 34 9.48 -2.54 -2.75
CA TYR A 34 10.53 -2.26 -3.72
C TYR A 34 11.35 -3.53 -3.91
N TYR A 35 11.60 -3.89 -5.16
CA TYR A 35 12.38 -5.08 -5.50
C TYR A 35 13.77 -5.08 -4.84
N GLY A 36 14.08 -6.13 -4.09
CA GLY A 36 15.36 -6.39 -3.44
C GLY A 36 15.73 -5.42 -2.31
N LEU A 37 14.83 -4.52 -1.89
CA LEU A 37 15.19 -3.47 -0.93
C LEU A 37 15.08 -3.92 0.53
N ARG A 38 14.12 -4.78 0.85
CA ARG A 38 13.85 -5.23 2.23
C ARG A 38 13.48 -6.70 2.29
N ASP A 39 13.95 -7.35 3.35
CA ASP A 39 13.49 -8.68 3.77
C ASP A 39 12.74 -8.56 5.09
N TYR A 40 11.46 -8.95 5.10
CA TYR A 40 10.60 -8.92 6.29
C TYR A 40 10.53 -10.28 7.01
N GLY A 41 11.11 -11.34 6.45
CA GLY A 41 11.10 -12.69 7.03
C GLY A 41 9.72 -13.30 7.18
N VAL A 42 8.73 -12.91 6.36
CA VAL A 42 7.36 -13.41 6.43
C VAL A 42 6.91 -14.02 5.11
N GLU A 43 6.09 -15.07 5.20
CA GLU A 43 5.46 -15.67 4.03
C GLU A 43 4.54 -14.66 3.34
N GLY A 44 4.61 -14.59 2.01
CA GLY A 44 3.81 -13.68 1.20
C GLY A 44 4.32 -12.23 1.15
N GLN A 45 5.53 -11.94 1.65
CA GLN A 45 6.14 -10.63 1.41
C GLN A 45 6.43 -10.41 -0.08
N ILE A 46 6.23 -9.18 -0.53
CA ILE A 46 6.47 -8.75 -1.92
C ILE A 46 7.83 -8.07 -2.00
N GLY A 47 8.57 -8.31 -3.08
CA GLY A 47 9.86 -7.64 -3.36
C GLY A 47 11.09 -8.52 -3.18
N LEU A 48 10.95 -9.82 -2.89
CA LEU A 48 12.05 -10.80 -2.89
C LEU A 48 11.87 -11.93 -3.93
N GLU A 49 11.09 -11.65 -4.98
CA GLU A 49 10.95 -12.54 -6.14
C GLU A 49 12.33 -12.81 -6.77
N GLU A 50 12.48 -13.91 -7.51
CA GLU A 50 13.80 -14.31 -8.03
C GLU A 50 14.31 -13.35 -9.10
N THR A 51 13.39 -12.73 -9.84
CA THR A 51 13.70 -11.77 -10.90
C THR A 51 12.86 -10.50 -10.82
N PRO A 52 13.36 -9.36 -11.34
CA PRO A 52 12.56 -8.13 -11.42
C PRO A 52 11.28 -8.29 -12.24
N ALA A 53 11.26 -9.22 -13.20
CA ALA A 53 10.08 -9.46 -14.04
C ALA A 53 8.94 -10.10 -13.25
N GLU A 54 9.25 -11.03 -12.34
CA GLU A 54 8.26 -11.66 -11.45
C GLU A 54 7.66 -10.66 -10.47
N PHE A 55 8.46 -9.71 -9.98
CA PHE A 55 8.00 -8.64 -9.08
C PHE A 55 7.01 -7.66 -9.74
N ILE A 56 7.10 -7.46 -11.06
CA ILE A 56 6.25 -6.51 -11.80
C ILE A 56 4.92 -7.16 -12.25
N ALA A 57 4.85 -8.50 -12.26
CA ALA A 57 3.83 -9.28 -12.94
C ALA A 57 2.41 -9.12 -12.37
#